data_AF-A0AAE1KX11-F1
#
_entry.id   AF-A0AAE1KX11-F1
#
_cell.length_a   1.000
_cell.length_b   1.000
_cell.length_c   1.000
_cell.angle_alpha   90.00
_cell.angle_beta   90.00
_cell.angle_gamma   90.00
#
_symmetry.space_group_name_H-M   'P 1'
#
loop_
_entity.id
_entity.type
_entity.pdbx_description
1 polymer ?
#
loop_
_entity_poly.entity_id
_entity_poly.type
_entity_poly.pdbx_seq_one_letter_code
_entity_poly.pdbx_strand_id
1 'polypeptide(L)'
;MRNSTAPVTPKEATTNVVYKISCQEDHCDSSNSYIGRISTTLWHRMHSHRNQRSIFQHFTETHIMKPALEKLLDQTEILYKENYFRKLQISKAISITCQRPSINIQATDSILPSACPQERHNPPMQPHLQEQGAL
;
A
#
# COMPACT_ATOMS: atom_id res chain seq x y z
N MET A 1 -25.38 -0.29 31.03
CA MET A 1 -24.65 0.26 29.86
C MET A 1 -23.41 0.97 30.38
N ARG A 2 -22.19 0.56 30.01
CA ARG A 2 -20.97 1.28 30.37
C ARG A 2 -20.68 2.28 29.25
N ASN A 3 -20.99 3.57 29.46
CA ASN A 3 -20.48 4.62 28.59
C ASN A 3 -18.98 4.75 28.86
N SER A 4 -18.17 4.46 27.86
CA SER A 4 -16.74 4.75 27.94
C SER A 4 -16.58 6.27 27.89
N THR A 5 -16.21 6.87 29.02
CA THR A 5 -15.89 8.31 29.15
C THR A 5 -14.49 8.65 28.65
N ALA A 6 -13.77 7.68 28.07
CA ALA A 6 -12.46 7.92 27.49
C ALA A 6 -12.60 8.88 26.29
N PRO A 7 -11.83 9.98 26.25
CA PRO A 7 -11.85 10.89 25.12
C PRO A 7 -11.45 10.15 23.84
N VAL A 8 -12.14 10.47 22.74
CA VAL A 8 -11.81 9.94 21.41
C VAL A 8 -10.39 10.38 21.08
N THR A 9 -9.50 9.42 20.82
CA THR A 9 -8.12 9.72 20.43
C THR A 9 -8.12 10.29 19.01
N PRO A 10 -7.50 11.46 18.76
CA PRO A 10 -7.41 11.99 17.40
C PRO A 10 -6.56 11.08 16.51
N LYS A 11 -6.85 11.09 15.20
CA LYS A 11 -6.25 10.19 14.21
C LYS A 11 -4.72 10.30 14.20
N GLU A 12 -4.20 11.52 14.18
CA GLU A 12 -2.78 11.85 14.24
C GLU A 12 -2.06 11.32 15.49
N ALA A 13 -2.76 11.21 16.62
CA ALA A 13 -2.22 10.66 17.88
C ALA A 13 -2.34 9.13 17.99
N THR A 14 -2.94 8.47 16.99
CA THR A 14 -3.12 7.02 17.02
C THR A 14 -1.76 6.31 16.88
N THR A 15 -1.58 5.24 17.66
CA THR A 15 -0.38 4.39 17.70
C THR A 15 -0.75 2.92 17.50
N ASN A 16 0.25 2.07 17.23
CA ASN A 16 0.09 0.62 17.13
C ASN A 16 -0.96 0.18 16.09
N VAL A 17 -0.85 0.75 14.88
CA VAL A 17 -1.81 0.53 13.79
C VAL A 17 -1.13 0.11 12.50
N VAL A 18 -1.86 -0.69 11.72
CA VAL A 18 -1.67 -0.85 10.28
C VAL A 18 -2.54 0.18 9.60
N TYR A 19 -1.96 0.93 8.67
CA TYR A 19 -2.63 2.01 7.98
C TYR A 19 -2.39 1.90 6.47
N LYS A 20 -3.31 2.47 5.71
CA LYS A 20 -3.25 2.61 4.25
C LYS A 20 -3.25 4.10 3.91
N ILE A 21 -2.42 4.52 2.97
CA ILE A 21 -2.54 5.82 2.31
C ILE A 21 -2.95 5.54 0.89
N SER A 22 -4.03 6.15 0.42
CA SER A 22 -4.45 6.08 -0.98
C SER A 22 -4.11 7.41 -1.66
N CYS A 23 -3.38 7.37 -2.77
CA CYS A 23 -3.17 8.56 -3.58
C CYS A 23 -4.50 8.97 -4.21
N GLN A 24 -4.83 10.27 -4.10
CA GLN A 24 -6.06 10.84 -4.66
C GLN A 24 -5.75 11.92 -5.72
N GLU A 25 -4.50 12.00 -6.19
CA GLU A 25 -4.19 12.88 -7.30
C GLU A 25 -4.76 12.32 -8.61
N ASP A 26 -4.92 13.20 -9.59
CA ASP A 26 -5.29 12.82 -10.95
C ASP A 26 -4.30 11.81 -11.53
N HIS A 27 -4.80 10.89 -12.35
CA HIS A 27 -4.06 9.78 -12.97
C HIS A 27 -3.57 8.68 -12.02
N CYS A 28 -3.92 8.73 -10.73
CA CYS A 28 -3.79 7.59 -9.83
C CYS A 28 -5.11 6.80 -9.72
N ASP A 29 -5.02 5.48 -9.83
CA ASP A 29 -6.14 4.57 -9.56
C ASP A 29 -6.16 4.11 -8.09
N SER A 30 -7.18 3.33 -7.72
CA SER A 30 -7.32 2.78 -6.36
C SER A 30 -6.19 1.84 -5.92
N SER A 31 -5.37 1.35 -6.85
CA SER A 31 -4.20 0.50 -6.55
C SER A 31 -2.98 1.32 -6.10
N ASN A 32 -2.95 2.62 -6.44
CA ASN A 32 -1.95 3.60 -6.00
C ASN A 32 -2.12 3.93 -4.53
N SER A 33 -1.70 2.97 -3.71
CA SER A 33 -1.76 3.06 -2.27
C SER A 33 -0.49 2.52 -1.64
N TYR A 34 -0.30 2.87 -0.37
CA TYR A 34 0.79 2.42 0.48
C TYR A 34 0.22 1.84 1.77
N ILE A 35 0.67 0.66 2.17
CA ILE A 35 0.33 0.05 3.44
C ILE A 35 1.57 -0.01 4.34
N GLY A 36 1.42 0.55 5.54
CA GLY A 36 2.46 0.60 6.56
C GLY A 36 1.95 0.13 7.92
N ARG A 37 2.89 0.02 8.85
CA ARG A 37 2.58 -0.12 10.28
C ARG A 37 3.35 0.91 11.08
N ILE A 38 2.82 1.28 12.23
CA ILE A 38 3.48 2.16 13.20
C ILE A 38 3.37 1.60 14.60
N SER A 39 4.42 1.78 15.41
CA SER A 39 4.34 1.70 16.87
C SER A 39 4.35 3.10 17.52
N THR A 40 4.82 4.11 16.79
CA THR A 40 4.76 5.53 17.14
C THR A 40 3.43 6.16 16.71
N THR A 41 3.28 7.47 16.89
CA THR A 41 2.11 8.22 16.41
C THR A 41 2.06 8.30 14.89
N LEU A 42 0.84 8.40 14.37
CA LEU A 42 0.58 8.56 12.94
C LEU A 42 1.19 9.86 12.42
N TRP A 43 1.09 10.95 13.18
CA TRP A 43 1.71 12.25 12.87
C TRP A 43 3.20 12.11 12.52
N HIS A 44 3.97 11.48 13.41
CA HIS A 44 5.40 11.31 13.22
C HIS A 44 5.72 10.48 11.96
N ARG A 45 4.90 9.46 11.70
CA ARG A 45 5.04 8.63 10.50
C ARG A 45 4.75 9.41 9.22
N MET A 46 3.69 10.22 9.19
CA MET A 46 3.35 11.05 8.03
C MET A 46 4.40 12.12 7.78
N HIS A 47 4.94 12.72 8.85
CA HIS A 47 6.06 13.64 8.74
C HIS A 47 7.29 12.98 8.11
N SER A 48 7.60 11.73 8.48
CA SER A 48 8.67 10.98 7.82
C SER A 48 8.34 10.71 6.35
N HIS A 49 7.13 10.27 6.03
CA HIS A 49 6.73 9.94 4.66
C HIS A 49 6.69 11.14 3.72
N ARG A 50 6.42 12.34 4.25
CA ARG A 50 6.48 13.60 3.51
C ARG A 50 7.88 13.98 3.04
N ASN A 51 8.93 13.52 3.73
CA ASN A 51 10.30 13.97 3.49
C ASN A 51 11.19 12.89 2.86
N GLN A 52 10.81 11.62 2.99
CA GLN A 52 11.61 10.48 2.55
C GLN A 52 10.72 9.24 2.40
N ARG A 53 11.23 8.21 1.70
CA ARG A 53 10.58 6.90 1.41
C ARG A 53 9.68 6.91 0.18
N SER A 54 9.04 5.76 -0.08
CA SER A 54 8.31 5.47 -1.31
C SER A 54 7.10 6.39 -1.55
N ILE A 55 6.46 6.92 -0.51
CA ILE A 55 5.39 7.91 -0.69
C ILE A 55 5.95 9.23 -1.20
N PHE A 56 6.98 9.77 -0.56
CA PHE A 56 7.66 10.97 -1.05
C PHE A 56 8.10 10.78 -2.50
N GLN A 57 8.76 9.66 -2.80
CA GLN A 57 9.21 9.31 -4.13
C GLN A 57 8.07 9.28 -5.15
N HIS A 58 6.98 8.57 -4.84
CA HIS A 58 5.80 8.51 -5.71
C HIS A 58 5.24 9.90 -6.02
N PHE A 59 5.07 10.76 -5.02
CA PHE A 59 4.57 12.12 -5.23
C PHE A 59 5.54 12.99 -6.04
N THR A 60 6.85 12.88 -5.81
CA THR A 60 7.83 13.68 -6.54
C THR A 60 8.02 13.22 -7.98
N GLU A 61 7.93 11.91 -8.25
CA GLU A 61 8.14 11.35 -9.59
C GLU A 61 6.86 11.39 -10.43
N THR A 62 5.71 11.11 -9.82
CA THR A 62 4.42 10.97 -10.53
C THR A 62 3.66 12.28 -10.59
N HIS A 63 3.72 13.09 -9.52
CA HIS A 63 2.93 14.31 -9.38
C HIS A 63 3.78 15.58 -9.34
N ILE A 64 5.11 15.46 -9.44
CA ILE A 64 6.06 16.58 -9.47
C ILE A 64 5.83 17.54 -8.29
N MET A 65 5.47 16.98 -7.13
CA MET A 65 5.14 17.77 -5.95
C MET A 65 5.57 17.09 -4.66
N LYS A 66 5.78 17.90 -3.62
CA LYS A 66 5.94 17.40 -2.26
C LYS A 66 4.57 17.34 -1.59
N PRO A 67 4.15 16.19 -1.02
CA PRO A 67 2.86 16.10 -0.37
C PRO A 67 2.80 16.98 0.90
N ALA A 68 1.65 17.60 1.14
CA ALA A 68 1.36 18.26 2.41
C ALA A 68 1.11 17.23 3.51
N LEU A 69 1.43 17.56 4.76
CA LEU A 69 1.32 16.61 5.87
C LEU A 69 -0.14 16.30 6.20
N GLU A 70 -0.97 17.33 6.19
CA GLU A 70 -2.40 17.32 6.40
C GLU A 70 -3.08 16.44 5.34
N LYS A 71 -2.70 16.63 4.07
CA LYS A 71 -3.19 15.82 2.95
C LYS A 71 -2.89 14.34 3.13
N LEU A 72 -1.68 13.98 3.55
CA LEU A 72 -1.34 12.58 3.84
C LEU A 72 -2.16 12.01 4.98
N LEU A 73 -2.43 12.80 6.02
CA LEU A 73 -3.28 12.38 7.14
C LEU A 73 -4.71 12.15 6.68
N ASP A 74 -5.28 13.04 5.86
CA ASP A 74 -6.64 12.91 5.34
C ASP A 74 -6.78 11.66 4.46
N GLN A 75 -5.80 11.43 3.58
CA GLN A 75 -5.70 10.26 2.71
C GLN A 75 -5.40 8.93 3.45
N THR A 76 -5.17 8.99 4.76
CA THR A 76 -4.85 7.79 5.55
C THR A 76 -6.10 7.09 6.06
N GLU A 77 -6.18 5.77 5.91
CA GLU A 77 -7.17 4.90 6.53
C GLU A 77 -6.48 4.01 7.58
N ILE A 78 -7.11 3.81 8.73
CA ILE A 78 -6.64 2.83 9.73
C ILE A 78 -7.29 1.49 9.41
N LEU A 79 -6.48 0.52 9.00
CA LEU A 79 -6.95 -0.82 8.64
C LEU A 79 -7.11 -1.73 9.86
N TYR A 80 -6.17 -1.62 10.81
CA TYR A 80 -6.11 -2.52 11.96
C TYR A 80 -5.34 -1.88 13.12
N LYS A 81 -5.76 -2.15 14.37
CA LYS A 81 -5.09 -1.69 15.59
C LYS A 81 -4.76 -2.89 16.47
N GLU A 82 -3.50 -2.98 16.91
CA GLU A 82 -3.02 -4.09 17.73
C GLU A 82 -1.77 -3.72 18.51
N ASN A 83 -1.79 -3.97 19.82
CA ASN A 83 -0.70 -3.64 20.73
C ASN A 83 0.43 -4.68 20.66
N TYR A 84 0.15 -5.92 20.26
CA TYR A 84 1.16 -6.95 20.11
C TYR A 84 1.90 -6.82 18.78
N PHE A 85 3.16 -6.37 18.87
CA PHE A 85 4.01 -6.06 17.71
C PHE A 85 4.05 -7.16 16.64
N ARG A 86 4.13 -8.44 17.04
CA ARG A 86 4.19 -9.56 16.08
C ARG A 86 2.89 -9.68 15.28
N LYS A 87 1.73 -9.55 15.92
CA LYS A 87 0.42 -9.55 15.24
C LYS A 87 0.27 -8.34 14.33
N LEU A 88 0.75 -7.17 14.77
CA LEU A 88 0.76 -5.96 13.95
C LEU A 88 1.63 -6.13 12.68
N GLN A 89 2.78 -6.80 12.81
CA GLN A 89 3.66 -7.12 11.69
C GLN A 89 3.03 -8.13 10.72
N ILE A 90 2.42 -9.20 11.24
CA ILE A 90 1.69 -10.20 10.43
C ILE A 90 0.54 -9.54 9.69
N SER A 91 -0.25 -8.71 10.38
CA SER A 91 -1.39 -8.00 9.79
C SER A 91 -0.98 -7.10 8.64
N LYS A 92 0.13 -6.34 8.79
CA LYS A 92 0.71 -5.57 7.69
C LYS A 92 1.04 -6.46 6.48
N ALA A 93 1.70 -7.59 6.70
CA ALA A 93 2.10 -8.50 5.62
C ALA A 93 0.88 -9.08 4.88
N ILE A 94 -0.16 -9.48 5.63
CA ILE A 94 -1.44 -9.93 5.06
C ILE A 94 -2.08 -8.80 4.24
N SER A 95 -2.22 -7.59 4.80
CA SER A 95 -2.81 -6.46 4.08
C SER A 95 -2.08 -6.14 2.77
N ILE A 96 -0.74 -6.15 2.77
CA ILE A 96 0.05 -5.94 1.54
C ILE A 96 -0.18 -7.08 0.54
N THR A 97 -0.15 -8.33 1.00
CA THR A 97 -0.31 -9.50 0.13
C THR A 97 -1.69 -9.53 -0.53
N CYS A 98 -2.74 -9.21 0.22
CA CYS A 98 -4.12 -9.22 -0.27
C CYS A 98 -4.44 -8.03 -1.18
N GLN A 99 -3.95 -6.83 -0.84
CA GLN A 99 -4.32 -5.60 -1.56
C GLN A 99 -3.33 -5.21 -2.66
N ARG A 100 -2.12 -5.78 -2.67
CA ARG A 100 -1.04 -5.48 -3.62
C ARG A 100 -0.83 -3.96 -3.90
N PRO A 101 -0.67 -3.13 -2.86
CA PRO A 101 -0.45 -1.69 -3.02
C PRO A 101 0.77 -1.39 -3.91
N SER A 102 0.60 -0.55 -4.95
CA SER A 102 1.67 -0.27 -5.92
C SER A 102 2.82 0.58 -5.36
N ILE A 103 2.56 1.43 -4.35
CA ILE A 103 3.57 2.31 -3.73
C ILE A 103 4.44 1.54 -2.72
N ASN A 104 4.00 0.35 -2.27
CA ASN A 104 4.90 -0.53 -1.55
C ASN A 104 5.89 -1.11 -2.55
N ILE A 105 7.19 -0.87 -2.31
CA ILE A 105 8.26 -1.51 -3.08
C ILE A 105 8.04 -3.03 -3.02
N GLN A 106 7.61 -3.61 -4.13
CA GLN A 106 7.47 -5.05 -4.28
C GLN A 106 8.88 -5.59 -4.52
N ALA A 107 9.53 -6.09 -3.47
CA ALA A 107 10.76 -6.86 -3.66
C ALA A 107 10.39 -8.11 -4.45
N THR A 108 10.93 -8.23 -5.66
CA THR A 108 10.53 -9.24 -6.66
C THR A 108 10.88 -10.68 -6.24
N ASP A 109 11.65 -10.89 -5.16
CA ASP A 109 12.24 -12.19 -4.83
C ASP A 109 11.93 -12.66 -3.40
N SER A 110 10.67 -12.62 -2.99
CA SER A 110 10.23 -13.33 -1.78
C SER A 110 9.14 -14.33 -2.13
N ILE A 111 9.55 -15.45 -2.69
CA ILE A 111 8.72 -16.65 -2.77
C ILE A 111 8.41 -17.04 -1.31
N LEU A 112 7.23 -16.65 -0.82
CA LEU A 112 6.63 -17.35 0.30
C LEU A 112 6.21 -18.73 -0.23
N PRO A 113 6.65 -19.86 0.36
CA PRO A 113 6.35 -21.20 -0.14
C PRO A 113 4.86 -21.55 -0.25
N SER A 114 3.99 -20.69 0.30
CA SER A 114 2.53 -20.84 0.36
C SER A 114 1.78 -19.81 -0.50
N ALA A 115 2.47 -18.95 -1.26
CA ALA A 115 1.81 -18.06 -2.19
C ALA A 115 1.21 -18.90 -3.34
N CYS A 116 -0.12 -19.05 -3.31
CA CYS A 116 -0.92 -19.75 -4.30
C CYS A 116 -0.45 -19.40 -5.72
N PRO A 117 -0.04 -20.39 -6.55
CA PRO A 117 0.39 -20.12 -7.92
C PRO A 117 -0.73 -19.43 -8.68
N GLN A 118 -0.49 -18.20 -9.15
CA GLN A 118 -1.37 -17.61 -10.15
C GLN A 118 -1.09 -18.33 -11.47
N GLU A 119 -2.01 -19.19 -11.89
CA GLU A 119 -2.02 -19.70 -13.25
C GLU A 119 -2.15 -18.53 -14.22
N ARG A 120 -1.05 -18.19 -14.89
CA ARG A 120 -1.10 -17.38 -16.11
C ARG A 120 -1.58 -18.28 -17.24
N HIS A 121 -2.89 -18.40 -17.40
CA HIS A 121 -3.48 -18.84 -18.66
C HIS A 121 -3.26 -17.73 -19.71
N ASN A 122 -2.10 -17.78 -20.38
CA ASN A 122 -1.96 -17.14 -21.69
C ASN A 122 -2.53 -18.10 -22.73
N PRO A 123 -3.53 -17.69 -23.54
CA PRO A 123 -3.90 -18.50 -24.70
C PRO A 123 -2.73 -18.52 -25.71
N PRO A 124 -2.42 -19.66 -26.34
CA PRO A 124 -1.38 -19.71 -27.36
C PRO A 124 -1.82 -18.92 -28.59
N MET A 125 -1.07 -17.87 -28.92
CA MET A 125 -1.12 -17.27 -30.26
C MET A 125 -0.67 -18.32 -31.28
N GLN A 126 -1.56 -18.67 -32.20
CA GLN A 126 -1.24 -19.53 -33.33
C GLN A 126 -0.27 -18.83 -34.29
N PRO A 127 0.76 -19.51 -34.83
CA PRO A 127 1.59 -18.96 -35.88
C PRO A 127 0.82 -18.96 -37.21
N HIS A 128 0.69 -17.78 -37.82
CA HIS A 128 0.18 -17.63 -39.18
C HIS A 128 1.23 -18.21 -40.15
N LEU A 129 0.91 -19.35 -40.77
CA LEU A 129 1.65 -19.87 -41.92
C LEU A 129 1.50 -18.87 -43.07
N GLN A 130 2.62 -18.31 -43.52
CA GLN A 130 2.70 -17.60 -44.79
C GLN A 130 3.24 -18.60 -45.82
N GLU A 131 2.34 -19.15 -46.63
CA GLU A 131 2.70 -20.01 -47.76
C GLU A 131 3.56 -19.25 -48.78
N GLN A 132 4.67 -19.88 -49.17
CA GLN A 132 5.41 -19.56 -50.39
C GLN A 132 4.95 -20.52 -51.50
N GLY A 133 4.71 -19.99 -52.69
CA GLY A 133 4.49 -20.75 -53.93
C GLY A 133 3.85 -19.86 -55.00
N ALA A 134 4.64 -19.20 -55.85
CA ALA A 134 5.08 -19.72 -57.15
C ALA A 134 3.92 -19.86 -58.15
N LEU A 135 3.84 -18.90 -59.09
CA LEU A 135 3.82 -19.07 -60.55
C LEU A 135 4.04 -17.70 -61.22
#